data_AF-A0A2A4S5E6-F1
#
_entry.id   AF-A0A2A4S5E6-F1
#
_cell.length_a   1.000
_cell.length_b   1.000
_cell.length_c   1.000
_cell.angle_alpha   90.00
_cell.angle_beta   90.00
_cell.angle_gamma   90.00
#
_symmetry.space_group_name_H-M   'P 1'
#
loop_
_entity.id
_entity.type
_entity.pdbx_description
1 polymer ?
#
loop_
_entity_poly.entity_id
_entity_poly.type
_entity_poly.pdbx_seq_one_letter_code
_entity_poly.pdbx_strand_id
1 'polypeptide(L)'
;DGGAGHDNITGSQADDIIIGGSGNDTMNGGLGNDSYYIGLGSGNDRIYDHQGNDNLAYEAGIEKEDLWFRRVGNDLLIDVFDDASQVRVGNWYSNDSNQLEEIMTATGDVLQNTQVDQLVQAMAAFTPSSSGELSLSAEERNQIDSVIVANWQ
;
A
#
# COMPACT_ATOMS: atom_id res chain seq x y z
N ASP A 1 -7.88 -1.76 -16.12
CA ASP A 1 -7.68 -0.31 -16.20
C ASP A 1 -9.03 0.37 -16.06
N GLY A 2 -9.24 1.07 -14.93
CA GLY A 2 -10.44 1.87 -14.64
C GLY A 2 -10.37 3.26 -15.29
N GLY A 3 -9.18 3.85 -15.37
CA GLY A 3 -8.95 5.15 -15.98
C GLY A 3 -9.22 6.29 -15.00
N ALA A 4 -10.11 7.21 -15.36
CA ALA A 4 -10.46 8.32 -14.48
C ALA A 4 -11.88 8.13 -13.96
N GLY A 5 -12.07 8.20 -12.65
CA GLY A 5 -13.39 8.01 -12.06
C GLY A 5 -13.36 7.41 -10.67
N HIS A 6 -14.46 6.76 -10.31
CA HIS A 6 -14.55 5.92 -9.12
C HIS A 6 -15.00 4.56 -9.62
N ASP A 7 -14.04 3.69 -9.83
CA ASP A 7 -14.24 2.44 -10.55
C ASP A 7 -14.38 1.26 -9.60
N ASN A 8 -15.15 0.26 -10.04
CA ASN A 8 -15.23 -1.04 -9.39
C ASN A 8 -14.64 -2.05 -10.35
N ILE A 9 -13.42 -2.49 -10.08
CA ILE A 9 -12.66 -3.40 -10.91
C ILE A 9 -12.64 -4.76 -10.23
N THR A 10 -13.03 -5.79 -10.97
CA THR A 10 -12.95 -7.18 -10.53
C THR A 10 -12.17 -7.94 -11.58
N GLY A 11 -11.06 -8.54 -11.16
CA GLY A 11 -10.28 -9.46 -11.94
C GLY A 11 -11.02 -10.79 -12.12
N SER A 12 -10.25 -11.80 -12.49
CA SER A 12 -10.72 -13.06 -13.04
C SER A 12 -10.35 -14.21 -12.12
N GLN A 13 -10.12 -15.39 -12.70
CA GLN A 13 -9.56 -16.53 -11.98
C GLN A 13 -8.10 -16.80 -12.40
N ALA A 14 -7.54 -15.92 -13.20
CA ALA A 14 -6.19 -15.97 -13.73
C ALA A 14 -5.41 -14.76 -13.22
N ASP A 15 -4.10 -14.78 -13.41
CA ASP A 15 -3.22 -13.67 -13.04
C ASP A 15 -3.61 -12.38 -13.78
N ASP A 16 -4.02 -11.36 -13.02
CA ASP A 16 -4.51 -10.09 -13.55
C ASP A 16 -3.58 -8.91 -13.26
N ILE A 17 -3.58 -7.94 -14.19
CA ILE A 17 -2.99 -6.62 -13.98
C ILE A 17 -4.12 -5.62 -13.79
N ILE A 18 -4.18 -5.03 -12.60
CA ILE A 18 -5.25 -4.14 -12.18
C ILE A 18 -4.70 -2.75 -11.94
N ILE A 19 -5.16 -1.82 -12.75
CA ILE A 19 -4.84 -0.39 -12.66
C ILE A 19 -6.15 0.32 -12.38
N GLY A 20 -6.27 0.95 -11.21
CA GLY A 20 -7.41 1.81 -10.85
C GLY A 20 -7.42 3.05 -11.74
N GLY A 21 -6.32 3.81 -11.66
CA GLY A 21 -6.14 5.08 -12.33
C GLY A 21 -6.37 6.21 -11.35
N SER A 22 -7.04 7.28 -11.77
CA SER A 22 -7.29 8.45 -10.90
C SER A 22 -8.70 8.43 -10.31
N GLY A 23 -8.79 8.74 -9.02
CA GLY A 23 -10.02 8.79 -8.25
C GLY A 23 -10.24 7.50 -7.44
N ASN A 24 -11.17 7.52 -6.49
CA ASN A 24 -11.27 6.46 -5.48
C ASN A 24 -11.81 5.15 -6.06
N ASP A 25 -10.94 4.16 -6.24
CA ASP A 25 -11.26 2.89 -6.87
C ASP A 25 -11.44 1.76 -5.85
N THR A 26 -12.21 0.74 -6.26
CA THR A 26 -12.31 -0.54 -5.55
C THR A 26 -11.85 -1.65 -6.48
N MET A 27 -10.77 -2.32 -6.12
CA MET A 27 -10.09 -3.34 -6.89
C MET A 27 -10.17 -4.68 -6.16
N ASN A 28 -10.65 -5.71 -6.85
CA ASN A 28 -10.65 -7.08 -6.36
C ASN A 28 -9.93 -7.96 -7.38
N GLY A 29 -8.85 -8.62 -6.98
CA GLY A 29 -8.03 -9.49 -7.84
C GLY A 29 -8.79 -10.70 -8.36
N GLY A 30 -9.59 -11.30 -7.47
CA GLY A 30 -10.29 -12.54 -7.76
C GLY A 30 -9.47 -13.72 -7.30
N LEU A 31 -9.13 -14.63 -8.21
CA LEU A 31 -8.17 -15.71 -7.96
C LEU A 31 -7.01 -15.53 -8.94
N GLY A 32 -5.80 -15.93 -8.55
CA GLY A 32 -4.65 -15.85 -9.45
C GLY A 32 -3.46 -15.33 -8.68
N ASN A 33 -2.44 -14.88 -9.38
CA ASN A 33 -1.43 -13.99 -8.84
C ASN A 33 -1.63 -12.62 -9.49
N ASP A 34 -2.11 -11.66 -8.73
CA ASP A 34 -2.58 -10.38 -9.22
C ASP A 34 -1.60 -9.24 -8.90
N SER A 35 -1.50 -8.30 -9.84
CA SER A 35 -0.66 -7.12 -9.72
C SER A 35 -1.53 -5.86 -9.73
N TYR A 36 -1.53 -5.13 -8.61
CA TYR A 36 -2.22 -3.86 -8.46
C TYR A 36 -1.24 -2.70 -8.65
N TYR A 37 -1.60 -1.70 -9.46
CA TYR A 37 -0.76 -0.54 -9.75
C TYR A 37 -1.37 0.75 -9.21
N ILE A 38 -0.56 1.51 -8.46
CA ILE A 38 -0.96 2.78 -7.83
C ILE A 38 0.04 3.86 -8.22
N GLY A 39 -0.46 4.91 -8.86
CA GLY A 39 0.33 6.09 -9.23
C GLY A 39 -0.05 7.33 -8.43
N LEU A 40 0.68 8.41 -8.67
CA LEU A 40 0.36 9.72 -8.10
C LEU A 40 -1.05 10.18 -8.53
N GLY A 41 -1.81 10.73 -7.59
CA GLY A 41 -3.18 11.19 -7.80
C GLY A 41 -4.20 10.06 -7.95
N SER A 42 -3.88 8.83 -7.50
CA SER A 42 -4.85 7.74 -7.52
C SER A 42 -6.03 8.02 -6.58
N GLY A 43 -5.81 8.70 -5.45
CA GLY A 43 -6.86 8.99 -4.48
C GLY A 43 -6.94 7.93 -3.40
N ASN A 44 -8.16 7.56 -2.96
CA ASN A 44 -8.36 6.63 -1.83
C ASN A 44 -8.87 5.28 -2.31
N ASP A 45 -7.93 4.41 -2.64
CA ASP A 45 -8.21 3.13 -3.27
C ASP A 45 -8.41 2.02 -2.24
N ARG A 46 -9.21 1.03 -2.61
CA ARG A 46 -9.46 -0.18 -1.83
C ARG A 46 -9.07 -1.39 -2.63
N ILE A 47 -8.22 -2.22 -2.05
CA ILE A 47 -7.83 -3.52 -2.60
C ILE A 47 -8.45 -4.61 -1.72
N TYR A 48 -9.05 -5.60 -2.36
CA TYR A 48 -9.53 -6.82 -1.72
C TYR A 48 -8.88 -8.02 -2.38
N ASP A 49 -8.08 -8.73 -1.61
CA ASP A 49 -7.48 -9.98 -2.03
C ASP A 49 -8.06 -11.18 -1.26
N HIS A 50 -7.88 -12.37 -1.82
CA HIS A 50 -8.47 -13.62 -1.35
C HIS A 50 -7.50 -14.80 -1.36
N GLN A 51 -6.53 -14.83 -2.28
CA GLN A 51 -5.50 -15.87 -2.41
C GLN A 51 -4.61 -15.59 -3.62
N GLY A 52 -3.33 -15.94 -3.52
CA GLY A 52 -2.41 -15.81 -4.63
C GLY A 52 -0.99 -15.60 -4.15
N ASN A 53 -0.15 -15.14 -5.08
CA ASN A 53 1.10 -14.46 -4.79
C ASN A 53 1.00 -13.07 -5.40
N ASP A 54 0.33 -12.18 -4.68
CA ASP A 54 -0.20 -10.92 -5.15
C ASP A 54 0.73 -9.77 -4.77
N ASN A 55 0.71 -8.73 -5.58
CA ASN A 55 1.62 -7.60 -5.37
C ASN A 55 0.97 -6.25 -5.61
N LEU A 56 1.39 -5.27 -4.81
CA LEU A 56 1.10 -3.87 -4.99
C LEU A 56 2.35 -3.16 -5.51
N ALA A 57 2.27 -2.60 -6.71
CA ALA A 57 3.33 -1.84 -7.34
C ALA A 57 2.98 -0.34 -7.35
N TYR A 58 3.81 0.46 -6.68
CA TYR A 58 3.77 1.91 -6.78
C TYR A 58 4.53 2.39 -8.02
N GLU A 59 3.92 3.28 -8.79
CA GLU A 59 4.53 3.87 -9.98
C GLU A 59 5.60 4.93 -9.62
N ALA A 60 6.31 5.41 -10.64
CA ALA A 60 7.39 6.36 -10.46
C ALA A 60 6.93 7.65 -9.76
N GLY A 61 7.73 8.13 -8.82
CA GLY A 61 7.41 9.30 -8.01
C GLY A 61 6.80 8.98 -6.64
N ILE A 62 6.65 7.71 -6.31
CA ILE A 62 6.33 7.23 -4.96
C ILE A 62 7.46 6.32 -4.51
N GLU A 63 8.26 6.78 -3.55
CA GLU A 63 9.38 6.04 -2.97
C GLU A 63 8.97 5.43 -1.63
N LYS A 64 9.74 4.47 -1.13
CA LYS A 64 9.43 3.75 0.13
C LYS A 64 9.39 4.68 1.34
N GLU A 65 10.14 5.78 1.31
CA GLU A 65 10.13 6.82 2.35
C GLU A 65 8.85 7.68 2.35
N ASP A 66 8.07 7.66 1.26
CA ASP A 66 6.79 8.37 1.14
C ASP A 66 5.61 7.55 1.69
N LEU A 67 5.83 6.27 1.98
CA LEU A 67 4.80 5.32 2.37
C LEU A 67 4.66 5.20 3.89
N TRP A 68 3.43 5.31 4.38
CA TRP A 68 3.11 5.18 5.81
C TRP A 68 2.10 4.08 6.08
N PHE A 69 2.55 3.04 6.76
CA PHE A 69 1.78 1.85 7.07
C PHE A 69 1.06 1.98 8.41
N ARG A 70 -0.25 1.76 8.41
CA ARG A 70 -1.08 1.78 9.62
C ARG A 70 -2.09 0.65 9.60
N ARG A 71 -2.28 0.03 10.75
CA ARG A 71 -3.40 -0.87 10.98
C ARG A 71 -4.64 -0.09 11.41
N VAL A 72 -5.77 -0.31 10.74
CA VAL A 72 -7.08 0.21 11.15
C VAL A 72 -8.09 -0.94 11.20
N GLY A 73 -8.42 -1.37 12.42
CA GLY A 73 -9.24 -2.58 12.61
C GLY A 73 -8.52 -3.80 12.04
N ASN A 74 -9.12 -4.40 11.00
CA ASN A 74 -8.55 -5.54 10.30
C ASN A 74 -7.89 -5.19 8.95
N ASP A 75 -7.82 -3.91 8.60
CA ASP A 75 -7.29 -3.45 7.32
C ASP A 75 -5.88 -2.87 7.50
N LEU A 76 -5.08 -3.01 6.45
CA LEU A 76 -3.83 -2.26 6.28
C LEU A 76 -4.15 -0.99 5.48
N LEU A 77 -3.72 0.16 6.00
CA LEU A 77 -3.73 1.43 5.28
C LEU A 77 -2.28 1.81 4.97
N ILE A 78 -2.07 2.30 3.76
CA ILE A 78 -0.80 2.82 3.28
C ILE A 78 -1.09 4.23 2.79
N ASP A 79 -0.67 5.24 3.56
CA ASP A 79 -0.77 6.63 3.12
C ASP A 79 0.45 6.98 2.26
N VAL A 80 0.26 7.74 1.19
CA VAL A 80 1.32 8.31 0.36
C VAL A 80 1.45 9.79 0.70
N PHE A 81 2.57 10.17 1.32
CA PHE A 81 2.83 11.57 1.64
C PHE A 81 3.07 12.41 0.40
N ASP A 82 2.82 13.71 0.53
CA ASP A 82 2.93 14.72 -0.54
C ASP A 82 1.99 14.55 -1.75
N ASP A 83 1.29 13.41 -1.88
CA ASP A 83 0.28 13.13 -2.91
C ASP A 83 -1.15 13.06 -2.33
N ALA A 84 -1.29 12.85 -1.02
CA ALA A 84 -2.56 12.66 -0.30
C ALA A 84 -3.41 11.49 -0.82
N SER A 85 -2.80 10.56 -1.55
CA SER A 85 -3.38 9.27 -1.90
C SER A 85 -3.23 8.27 -0.76
N GLN A 86 -4.10 7.27 -0.75
CA GLN A 86 -4.12 6.19 0.24
C GLN A 86 -4.56 4.90 -0.42
N VAL A 87 -3.88 3.82 -0.08
CA VAL A 87 -4.33 2.46 -0.37
C VAL A 87 -4.83 1.81 0.91
N ARG A 88 -6.04 1.25 0.88
CA ARG A 88 -6.56 0.37 1.93
C ARG A 88 -6.62 -1.06 1.41
N VAL A 89 -5.81 -1.95 1.97
CA VAL A 89 -5.93 -3.40 1.74
C VAL A 89 -6.89 -3.97 2.78
N GLY A 90 -8.05 -4.41 2.31
CA GLY A 90 -9.14 -4.89 3.14
C GLY A 90 -8.85 -6.26 3.73
N ASN A 91 -9.18 -6.44 5.01
CA ASN A 91 -9.07 -7.71 5.73
C ASN A 91 -7.65 -8.30 5.86
N TRP A 92 -6.60 -7.51 5.63
CA TRP A 92 -5.19 -7.88 5.80
C TRP A 92 -4.91 -8.68 7.09
N TYR A 93 -5.50 -8.25 8.20
CA TYR A 93 -5.30 -8.84 9.53
C TYR A 93 -6.37 -9.87 9.93
N SER A 94 -7.30 -10.21 9.02
CA SER A 94 -8.34 -11.21 9.30
C SER A 94 -7.90 -12.63 8.92
N ASN A 95 -7.11 -12.76 7.86
CA ASN A 95 -6.58 -14.02 7.34
C ASN A 95 -5.36 -13.70 6.46
N ASP A 96 -4.32 -14.51 6.55
CA ASP A 96 -3.09 -14.31 5.79
C ASP A 96 -3.33 -14.39 4.28
N SER A 97 -4.36 -15.12 3.82
CA SER A 97 -4.74 -15.18 2.40
C SER A 97 -5.31 -13.88 1.84
N ASN A 98 -5.57 -12.86 2.67
CA ASN A 98 -5.99 -11.53 2.18
C ASN A 98 -4.81 -10.55 2.11
N GLN A 99 -3.60 -10.99 2.45
CA GLN A 99 -2.41 -10.16 2.37
C GLN A 99 -1.90 -10.17 0.94
N LEU A 100 -1.30 -9.06 0.53
CA LEU A 100 -0.49 -9.01 -0.68
C LEU A 100 0.92 -9.42 -0.28
N GLU A 101 1.50 -10.39 -0.96
CA GLU A 101 2.83 -10.94 -0.64
C GLU A 101 3.92 -9.88 -0.77
N GLU A 102 3.85 -9.03 -1.79
CA GLU A 102 4.88 -8.03 -2.07
C GLU A 102 4.29 -6.62 -2.26
N ILE A 103 4.99 -5.63 -1.70
CA ILE A 103 4.76 -4.21 -1.98
C ILE A 103 6.05 -3.67 -2.58
N MET A 104 5.96 -3.04 -3.74
CA MET A 104 7.11 -2.66 -4.56
C MET A 104 7.03 -1.20 -4.99
N THR A 105 8.19 -0.56 -5.13
CA THR A 105 8.31 0.78 -5.74
C THR A 105 8.86 0.66 -7.16
N ALA A 106 8.73 1.74 -7.95
CA ALA A 106 9.29 1.80 -9.30
C ALA A 106 10.83 1.71 -9.34
N THR A 107 11.50 1.97 -8.22
CA THR A 107 12.95 1.82 -8.05
C THR A 107 13.39 0.38 -7.80
N GLY A 108 12.44 -0.54 -7.60
CA GLY A 108 12.67 -1.96 -7.42
C GLY A 108 12.89 -2.38 -5.96
N ASP A 109 12.69 -1.47 -4.99
CA ASP A 109 12.65 -1.85 -3.59
C ASP A 109 11.43 -2.73 -3.33
N VAL A 110 11.64 -3.82 -2.58
CA VAL A 110 10.57 -4.79 -2.26
C VAL A 110 10.38 -4.92 -0.75
N LEU A 111 9.14 -4.79 -0.29
CA LEU A 111 8.71 -5.08 1.06
C LEU A 111 7.85 -6.35 1.05
N GLN A 112 8.30 -7.38 1.77
CA GLN A 112 7.54 -8.61 1.93
C GLN A 112 6.42 -8.43 2.97
N ASN A 113 5.29 -9.11 2.81
CA ASN A 113 4.17 -9.10 3.77
C ASN A 113 4.61 -9.36 5.22
N THR A 114 5.57 -10.27 5.41
CA THR A 114 6.15 -10.64 6.71
C THR A 114 6.90 -9.49 7.40
N GLN A 115 7.24 -8.43 6.67
CA GLN A 115 7.97 -7.26 7.16
C GLN A 115 7.03 -6.06 7.39
N VAL A 116 5.82 -6.05 6.83
CA VAL A 116 4.85 -4.96 6.94
C VAL A 116 4.58 -4.60 8.41
N ASP A 117 4.43 -5.60 9.29
CA ASP A 117 4.12 -5.35 10.69
C ASP A 117 5.27 -4.68 11.46
N GLN A 118 6.52 -4.81 11.01
CA GLN A 118 7.64 -4.07 11.60
C GLN A 118 7.51 -2.57 11.31
N LEU A 119 7.10 -2.22 10.09
CA LEU A 119 6.83 -0.83 9.70
C LEU A 119 5.59 -0.30 10.42
N VAL A 120 4.49 -1.06 10.46
CA VAL A 120 3.27 -0.65 11.18
C VAL A 120 3.55 -0.38 12.66
N GLN A 121 4.34 -1.24 13.32
CA GLN A 121 4.70 -1.04 14.73
C GLN A 121 5.61 0.17 14.94
N ALA A 122 6.63 0.33 14.10
CA ALA A 122 7.53 1.47 14.18
C ALA A 122 6.78 2.78 13.92
N MET A 123 5.98 2.83 12.86
CA MET A 123 5.19 4.00 12.47
C MET A 123 4.10 4.32 13.49
N ALA A 124 3.48 3.34 14.14
CA ALA A 124 2.51 3.58 15.21
C ALA A 124 3.11 4.24 16.46
N ALA A 125 4.43 4.14 16.67
CA ALA A 125 5.12 4.85 17.76
C ALA A 125 5.15 6.37 17.53
N PHE A 126 4.88 6.81 16.31
CA PHE A 126 4.84 8.22 15.92
C PHE A 126 3.41 8.58 15.50
N THR A 127 2.91 9.70 15.97
CA THR A 127 1.60 10.19 15.52
C THR A 127 1.81 11.12 14.33
N PRO A 128 1.54 10.70 13.07
CA PRO A 128 1.45 11.66 11.99
C PRO A 128 0.34 12.65 12.34
N SER A 129 0.64 13.95 12.27
CA SER A 129 -0.35 15.01 12.43
C SER A 129 -1.52 14.71 11.48
N SER A 130 -2.75 14.78 12.00
CA SER A 130 -4.01 14.38 11.35
C SER A 130 -4.37 15.11 10.04
N SER A 131 -3.43 15.84 9.45
CA SER A 131 -3.56 16.69 8.28
C SER A 131 -2.79 16.18 7.04
N GLY A 132 -2.26 14.95 7.08
CA GLY A 132 -1.48 14.41 5.94
C GLY A 132 -0.08 15.01 5.82
N GLU A 133 0.35 15.82 6.80
CA GLU A 133 1.73 16.28 6.93
C GLU A 133 2.42 15.43 7.99
N LEU A 134 3.50 14.75 7.61
CA LEU A 134 4.47 14.20 8.56
C LEU A 134 5.15 15.34 9.33
N SER A 135 4.66 15.68 10.51
CA SER A 135 5.43 16.50 11.46
C SER A 135 6.29 15.60 12.33
N LEU A 136 7.35 15.03 11.73
CA LEU A 136 8.38 14.29 12.44
C LEU A 136 9.56 15.23 12.74
N SER A 137 10.10 15.16 13.96
CA SER A 137 11.41 15.73 14.23
C SER A 137 12.49 15.00 13.44
N ALA A 138 13.66 15.64 13.27
CA ALA A 138 14.77 15.01 12.56
C ALA A 138 15.24 13.70 13.22
N GLU A 139 15.11 13.59 14.54
CA GLU A 139 15.44 12.37 15.28
C GLU A 139 14.45 11.24 15.01
N GLU A 140 13.15 11.54 14.99
CA GLU A 140 12.10 10.57 14.67
C GLU A 140 12.21 10.09 13.22
N ARG A 141 12.48 11.01 12.28
CA ARG A 141 12.74 10.66 10.88
C ARG A 141 13.93 9.70 10.75
N ASN A 142 15.07 10.02 11.38
CA ASN A 142 16.23 9.12 11.36
C ASN A 142 15.93 7.72 11.94
N GLN A 143 15.08 7.64 12.96
CA GLN A 143 14.66 6.35 13.54
C GLN A 143 13.78 5.56 12.57
N ILE A 144 12.79 6.19 11.95
CA ILE A 144 11.90 5.55 10.98
C ILE A 144 12.66 5.12 9.73
N ASP A 145 13.52 5.99 9.18
CA ASP A 145 14.32 5.71 7.98
C ASP A 145 15.19 4.46 8.20
N SER A 146 15.72 4.28 9.41
CA SER A 146 16.49 3.08 9.77
C SER A 146 15.64 1.81 9.71
N VAL A 147 14.36 1.87 10.09
CA VAL A 147 13.42 0.74 10.00
C VAL A 147 12.99 0.49 8.55
N ILE A 148 12.75 1.55 7.78
CA ILE A 148 12.44 1.46 6.35
C ILE A 148 13.59 0.73 5.62
N VAL A 149 14.82 1.24 5.73
CA VAL A 149 15.99 0.62 5.07
C VAL A 149 16.24 -0.82 5.52
N ALA A 150 15.91 -1.18 6.76
CA ALA A 150 16.08 -2.54 7.26
C ALA A 150 15.03 -3.54 6.74
N ASN A 151 13.86 -3.05 6.29
CA ASN A 151 12.74 -3.90 5.87
C ASN A 151 12.58 -3.97 4.35
N TRP A 152 12.87 -2.89 3.63
CA TRP A 152 12.85 -2.89 2.17
C TRP A 152 14.16 -3.47 1.62
N GLN A 153 14.07 -4.44 0.70
CA GLN A 153 15.20 -5.14 0.06
C GLN A 153 15.49 -4.64 -1.34
#